data_AF-A0A8H0D1V1-F1
#
_entry.id   AF-A0A8H0D1V1-F1
#
_cell.length_a   1.000
_cell.length_b   1.000
_cell.length_c   1.000
_cell.angle_alpha   90.00
_cell.angle_beta   90.00
_cell.angle_gamma   90.00
#
_symmetry.space_group_name_H-M   'P 1'
#
loop_
_entity.id
_entity.type
_entity.pdbx_description
1 polymer ?
#
loop_
_entity_poly.entity_id
_entity_poly.type
_entity_poly.pdbx_seq_one_letter_code
_entity_poly.pdbx_strand_id
1 'polypeptide(L)'
;MKKLFLVLVTLFMVAGLNVANAQTKDEMKASQERMEKLAKLCQKEPKSTGVGDVDTYVKNVYDAAILSMSTTEQLQNLYYRSIGETKDGVTDVNIKKPTVEELTALSVTIAAQALTIKDAAGAADKALSASKAQKNPMKAAKIATALGFTKDAYPILVEESAAQTKAIAAMIETAKTAKNL
;
A
#
# COMPACT_ATOMS: atom_id res chain seq x y z
N MET A 1 -21.41 -46.78 -25.37
CA MET A 1 -21.23 -46.08 -24.07
C MET A 1 -19.75 -45.90 -23.70
N LYS A 2 -18.96 -45.16 -24.50
CA LYS A 2 -17.56 -44.80 -24.16
C LYS A 2 -17.15 -43.36 -24.52
N LYS A 3 -18.09 -42.55 -25.04
CA LYS A 3 -17.81 -41.15 -25.45
C LYS A 3 -18.53 -40.10 -24.61
N LEU A 4 -19.32 -40.50 -23.60
CA LEU A 4 -20.00 -39.56 -22.70
C LEU A 4 -19.24 -39.28 -21.39
N PHE A 5 -18.21 -40.08 -21.08
CA PHE A 5 -17.48 -39.95 -19.81
C PHE A 5 -16.33 -38.93 -19.88
N LEU A 6 -15.97 -38.46 -21.08
CA LEU A 6 -14.85 -37.54 -21.30
C LEU A 6 -15.26 -36.07 -21.33
N VAL A 7 -16.57 -35.78 -21.27
CA VAL A 7 -17.10 -34.41 -21.22
C VAL A 7 -17.41 -33.96 -19.77
N LEU A 8 -17.46 -34.89 -18.81
CA LEU A 8 -17.67 -34.55 -17.39
C LEU A 8 -16.39 -34.22 -16.61
N VAL A 9 -15.22 -34.60 -17.13
CA VAL A 9 -13.92 -34.38 -16.44
C VAL A 9 -13.29 -33.05 -16.84
N THR A 10 -13.65 -32.48 -17.99
CA THR A 10 -13.16 -31.16 -18.44
C THR A 10 -13.90 -29.98 -17.80
N LEU A 11 -15.07 -30.20 -17.18
CA LEU A 11 -15.76 -29.14 -16.43
C LEU A 11 -15.14 -28.89 -15.04
N PHE A 12 -14.31 -29.80 -14.52
CA PHE A 12 -13.63 -29.63 -13.24
C PHE A 12 -12.28 -28.90 -13.33
N MET A 13 -11.74 -28.65 -14.54
CA MET A 13 -10.55 -27.79 -14.71
C MET A 13 -10.85 -26.31 -14.92
N VAL A 14 -12.13 -25.93 -15.13
CA VAL A 14 -12.55 -24.51 -15.22
C VAL A 14 -13.12 -24.01 -13.87
N ALA A 15 -13.27 -24.89 -12.88
CA ALA A 15 -13.65 -24.53 -11.51
C ALA A 15 -12.47 -23.99 -10.67
N GLY A 16 -11.27 -23.90 -11.24
CA GLY A 16 -10.12 -23.21 -10.63
C GLY A 16 -10.09 -21.69 -10.87
N LEU A 17 -11.01 -21.14 -11.67
CA LEU A 17 -11.00 -19.74 -12.10
C LEU A 17 -11.90 -18.81 -11.26
N ASN A 18 -12.45 -19.28 -10.15
CA ASN A 18 -13.21 -18.45 -9.20
C ASN A 18 -12.88 -18.79 -7.75
N VAL A 19 -11.60 -18.98 -7.42
CA VAL A 19 -11.18 -18.54 -6.09
C VAL A 19 -11.31 -17.02 -6.12
N ALA A 20 -12.12 -16.47 -5.23
CA ALA A 20 -12.33 -15.04 -5.09
C ALA A 20 -10.97 -14.31 -5.10
N ASN A 21 -10.59 -13.73 -6.24
CA ASN A 21 -9.49 -12.79 -6.30
C ASN A 21 -9.97 -11.55 -5.57
N ALA A 22 -9.78 -11.54 -4.25
CA ALA A 22 -10.19 -10.45 -3.40
C ALA A 22 -9.30 -9.19 -3.60
N GLN A 23 -8.40 -9.23 -4.60
CA GLN A 23 -7.75 -8.08 -5.20
C GLN A 23 -7.65 -8.26 -6.74
N THR A 24 -8.08 -7.29 -7.53
CA THR A 24 -8.02 -7.36 -9.01
C THR A 24 -6.67 -6.86 -9.55
N LYS A 25 -6.30 -7.28 -10.77
CA LYS A 25 -5.11 -6.73 -11.48
C LYS A 25 -5.19 -5.19 -11.59
N ASP A 26 -6.40 -4.65 -11.74
CA ASP A 26 -6.63 -3.20 -11.78
C ASP A 26 -6.39 -2.52 -10.43
N GLU A 27 -6.81 -3.14 -9.32
CA GLU A 27 -6.51 -2.64 -7.96
C GLU A 27 -5.00 -2.64 -7.69
N MET A 28 -4.28 -3.65 -8.18
CA MET A 28 -2.81 -3.72 -8.11
C MET A 28 -2.14 -2.61 -8.90
N LYS A 29 -2.62 -2.36 -10.13
CA LYS A 29 -2.12 -1.29 -10.98
C LYS A 29 -2.36 0.08 -10.36
N ALA A 30 -3.56 0.32 -9.82
CA ALA A 30 -3.86 1.56 -9.12
C ALA A 30 -2.96 1.77 -7.89
N SER A 31 -2.67 0.70 -7.14
CA SER A 31 -1.73 0.71 -6.02
C SER A 31 -0.30 1.04 -6.47
N GLN A 32 0.17 0.44 -7.57
CA GLN A 32 1.44 0.77 -8.20
C GLN A 32 1.51 2.25 -8.62
N GLU A 33 0.47 2.78 -9.26
CA GLU A 33 0.42 4.18 -9.68
C GLU A 33 0.46 5.16 -8.50
N ARG A 34 -0.20 4.82 -7.38
CA ARG A 34 -0.12 5.60 -6.14
C ARG A 34 1.28 5.56 -5.54
N MET A 35 1.90 4.38 -5.49
CA MET A 35 3.28 4.22 -5.05
C MET A 35 4.26 5.04 -5.89
N GLU A 36 4.11 5.06 -7.22
CA GLU A 36 4.94 5.86 -8.11
C GLU A 36 4.76 7.37 -7.92
N LYS A 37 3.53 7.82 -7.65
CA LYS A 37 3.25 9.22 -7.30
C LYS A 37 3.92 9.59 -5.96
N LEU A 38 3.80 8.74 -4.94
CA LEU A 38 4.50 8.92 -3.68
C LEU A 38 6.02 8.94 -3.88
N ALA A 39 6.56 8.07 -4.73
CA ALA A 39 7.99 8.02 -5.02
C ALA A 39 8.48 9.32 -5.66
N LYS A 40 7.71 9.89 -6.60
CA LYS A 40 7.99 11.20 -7.20
C LYS A 40 7.98 12.32 -6.16
N LEU A 41 7.00 12.34 -5.27
CA LEU A 41 6.90 13.34 -4.20
C LEU A 41 8.02 13.18 -3.16
N CYS A 42 8.45 11.95 -2.88
CA CYS A 42 9.44 11.62 -1.85
C CYS A 42 10.88 11.50 -2.39
N GLN A 43 11.15 11.88 -3.65
CA GLN A 43 12.50 11.89 -4.22
C GLN A 43 13.52 12.64 -3.35
N LYS A 44 13.04 13.65 -2.62
CA LYS A 44 13.82 14.39 -1.63
C LYS A 44 12.98 14.56 -0.38
N GLU A 45 13.60 14.33 0.77
CA GLU A 45 12.99 14.67 2.04
C GLU A 45 12.70 16.18 2.11
N PRO A 46 11.50 16.61 2.54
CA PRO A 46 11.19 18.01 2.74
C PRO A 46 12.18 18.68 3.71
N LYS A 47 12.68 19.86 3.34
CA LYS A 47 13.60 20.60 4.20
C LYS A 47 12.87 21.14 5.44
N SER A 48 13.54 21.11 6.59
CA SER A 48 13.05 21.75 7.81
C SER A 48 12.75 23.24 7.59
N THR A 49 11.60 23.65 8.10
CA THR A 49 11.09 25.02 8.09
C THR A 49 11.65 25.83 9.26
N GLY A 50 12.13 25.16 10.31
CA GLY A 50 12.54 25.77 11.57
C GLY A 50 11.34 26.16 12.45
N VAL A 51 10.20 25.48 12.27
CA VAL A 51 8.99 25.55 13.09
C VAL A 51 8.63 24.12 13.49
N GLY A 52 8.85 23.77 14.76
CA GLY A 52 8.85 22.38 15.23
C GLY A 52 7.55 21.61 14.93
N ASP A 53 6.38 22.22 15.14
CA ASP A 53 5.10 21.54 14.86
C ASP A 53 4.90 21.25 13.37
N VAL A 54 5.31 22.19 12.49
CA VAL A 54 5.25 22.00 11.03
C VAL A 54 6.23 20.90 10.61
N ASP A 55 7.46 20.96 11.11
CA ASP A 55 8.51 19.99 10.78
C ASP A 55 8.12 18.58 11.23
N THR A 56 7.51 18.45 12.41
CA THR A 56 7.00 17.16 12.93
C THR A 56 5.90 16.60 12.04
N TYR A 57 4.90 17.42 11.68
CA TYR A 57 3.82 16.98 10.80
C TYR A 57 4.35 16.54 9.43
N VAL A 58 5.20 17.35 8.82
CA VAL A 58 5.79 17.06 7.50
C VAL A 58 6.63 15.79 7.54
N LYS A 59 7.43 15.59 8.60
CA LYS A 59 8.22 14.38 8.78
C LYS A 59 7.33 13.14 8.94
N ASN A 60 6.27 13.21 9.74
CA ASN A 60 5.34 12.09 9.91
C ASN A 60 4.68 11.70 8.58
N VAL A 61 4.28 12.67 7.75
CA VAL A 61 3.74 12.39 6.41
C VAL A 61 4.79 11.76 5.50
N TYR A 62 6.03 12.27 5.51
CA TYR A 62 7.14 11.71 4.72
C TYR A 62 7.46 10.27 5.14
N ASP A 63 7.69 10.02 6.42
CA ASP A 63 8.01 8.69 6.95
C ASP A 63 6.89 7.69 6.65
N ALA A 64 5.63 8.09 6.79
CA ALA A 64 4.49 7.25 6.46
C ALA A 64 4.40 6.97 4.95
N ALA A 65 4.75 7.93 4.09
CA ALA A 65 4.84 7.71 2.65
C ALA A 65 5.97 6.74 2.27
N ILE A 66 7.16 6.85 2.89
CA ILE A 66 8.26 5.89 2.69
C ILE A 66 7.83 4.47 3.09
N LEU A 67 7.22 4.33 4.26
CA LEU A 67 6.72 3.04 4.75
C LEU A 67 5.63 2.48 3.83
N SER A 68 4.71 3.32 3.35
CA SER A 68 3.66 2.94 2.41
C SER A 68 4.24 2.39 1.12
N MET A 69 5.27 3.02 0.54
CA MET A 69 5.87 2.53 -0.70
C MET A 69 6.53 1.16 -0.51
N SER A 70 7.32 0.99 0.56
CA SER A 70 7.93 -0.32 0.87
C SER A 70 6.87 -1.41 1.10
N THR A 71 5.77 -1.05 1.77
CA THR A 71 4.65 -1.95 2.03
C THR A 71 3.93 -2.34 0.74
N THR A 72 3.73 -1.41 -0.20
CA THR A 72 3.16 -1.70 -1.52
C THR A 72 4.04 -2.68 -2.31
N GLU A 73 5.36 -2.49 -2.32
CA GLU A 73 6.28 -3.40 -3.01
C GLU A 73 6.21 -4.83 -2.46
N GLN A 74 6.18 -4.96 -1.13
CA GLN A 74 6.05 -6.25 -0.45
C GLN A 74 4.68 -6.89 -0.73
N LEU A 75 3.60 -6.12 -0.62
CA LEU A 75 2.24 -6.59 -0.88
C LEU A 75 2.09 -7.11 -2.30
N GLN A 76 2.57 -6.37 -3.29
CA GLN A 76 2.54 -6.81 -4.68
C GLN A 76 3.37 -8.08 -4.88
N ASN A 77 4.56 -8.19 -4.28
CA ASN A 77 5.34 -9.42 -4.36
C ASN A 77 4.55 -10.64 -3.85
N LEU A 78 3.90 -10.51 -2.69
CA LEU A 78 3.07 -11.58 -2.14
C LEU A 78 1.84 -11.85 -3.03
N TYR A 79 1.23 -10.82 -3.62
CA TYR A 79 0.10 -10.96 -4.54
C TYR A 79 0.49 -11.77 -5.79
N TYR A 80 1.57 -11.40 -6.47
CA TYR A 80 2.04 -12.09 -7.66
C TYR A 80 2.41 -13.56 -7.37
N ARG A 81 3.05 -13.82 -6.23
CA ARG A 81 3.28 -15.19 -5.73
C ARG A 81 1.98 -15.95 -5.47
N SER A 82 0.93 -15.28 -5.00
CA SER A 82 -0.35 -15.92 -4.69
C SER A 82 -1.08 -16.40 -5.95
N ILE A 83 -0.94 -15.65 -7.05
CA ILE A 83 -1.58 -15.97 -8.34
C ILE A 83 -0.68 -16.79 -9.29
N GLY A 84 0.57 -17.04 -8.92
CA GLY A 84 1.47 -17.83 -9.77
C GLY A 84 2.03 -17.06 -10.97
N GLU A 85 2.12 -15.73 -10.89
CA GLU A 85 2.63 -14.87 -11.97
C GLU A 85 3.83 -14.04 -11.49
N THR A 86 4.73 -13.67 -12.40
CA THR A 86 5.71 -12.60 -12.16
C THR A 86 5.06 -11.23 -12.32
N LYS A 87 5.74 -10.15 -11.89
CA LYS A 87 5.27 -8.77 -12.11
C LYS A 87 5.04 -8.44 -13.59
N ASP A 88 5.78 -9.10 -14.48
CA ASP A 88 5.66 -8.95 -15.94
C ASP A 88 4.50 -9.77 -16.54
N GLY A 89 3.71 -10.46 -15.71
CA GLY A 89 2.56 -11.26 -16.13
C GLY A 89 2.92 -12.64 -16.68
N VAL A 90 4.16 -13.11 -16.47
CA VAL A 90 4.58 -14.45 -16.88
C VAL A 90 4.14 -15.46 -15.82
N THR A 91 3.40 -16.49 -16.21
CA THR A 91 3.05 -17.58 -15.29
C THR A 91 4.29 -18.37 -14.90
N ASP A 92 4.51 -18.52 -13.59
CA ASP A 92 5.59 -19.31 -13.00
C ASP A 92 5.00 -20.40 -12.09
N VAL A 93 5.06 -21.64 -12.56
CA VAL A 93 4.54 -22.81 -11.83
C VAL A 93 5.43 -23.25 -10.66
N ASN A 94 6.65 -22.72 -10.57
CA ASN A 94 7.59 -23.05 -9.49
C ASN A 94 7.58 -22.02 -8.37
N ILE A 95 6.79 -20.95 -8.49
CA ILE A 95 6.75 -19.88 -7.50
C ILE A 95 6.10 -20.36 -6.20
N LYS A 96 6.80 -20.16 -5.08
CA LYS A 96 6.28 -20.51 -3.76
C LYS A 96 5.17 -19.54 -3.37
N LYS A 97 3.95 -20.06 -3.19
CA LYS A 97 2.81 -19.29 -2.66
C LYS A 97 3.15 -18.66 -1.30
N PRO A 98 2.61 -17.47 -0.99
CA PRO A 98 2.82 -16.85 0.31
C PRO A 98 2.16 -17.69 1.41
N THR A 99 2.87 -17.86 2.51
CA THR A 99 2.37 -18.51 3.73
C THR A 99 1.47 -17.57 4.52
N VAL A 100 0.63 -18.12 5.41
CA VAL A 100 -0.21 -17.29 6.30
C VAL A 100 0.67 -16.44 7.22
N GLU A 101 1.83 -16.95 7.62
CA GLU A 101 2.82 -16.26 8.43
C GLU A 101 3.40 -15.04 7.71
N GLU A 102 3.81 -15.19 6.44
CA GLU A 102 4.31 -14.07 5.62
C GLU A 102 3.25 -12.97 5.45
N LEU A 103 2.00 -13.36 5.18
CA LEU A 103 0.89 -12.42 5.03
C LEU A 103 0.55 -11.72 6.35
N THR A 104 0.57 -12.46 7.45
CA THR A 104 0.33 -11.91 8.79
C THR A 104 1.44 -10.94 9.18
N ALA A 105 2.70 -11.25 8.89
CA ALA A 105 3.81 -10.34 9.13
C ALA A 105 3.64 -9.02 8.37
N LEU A 106 3.25 -9.06 7.10
CA LEU A 106 2.96 -7.85 6.32
C LEU A 106 1.75 -7.08 6.88
N SER A 107 0.72 -7.77 7.38
CA SER A 107 -0.43 -7.12 8.01
C SER A 107 -0.06 -6.31 9.27
N VAL A 108 0.93 -6.79 10.04
CA VAL A 108 1.48 -6.06 11.19
C VAL A 108 2.20 -4.79 10.73
N THR A 109 2.98 -4.87 9.65
CA THR A 109 3.61 -3.69 9.03
C THR A 109 2.57 -2.66 8.57
N ILE A 110 1.49 -3.12 7.91
CA ILE A 110 0.37 -2.26 7.48
C ILE A 110 -0.31 -1.60 8.69
N ALA A 111 -0.50 -2.33 9.80
CA ALA A 111 -1.04 -1.77 11.03
C ALA A 111 -0.11 -0.70 11.64
N ALA A 112 1.22 -0.93 11.62
CA ALA A 112 2.20 0.08 12.06
C ALA A 112 2.16 1.33 11.18
N GLN A 113 1.99 1.18 9.86
CA GLN A 113 1.78 2.31 8.94
C GLN A 113 0.49 3.09 9.25
N ALA A 114 -0.59 2.41 9.62
CA ALA A 114 -1.82 3.10 10.03
C ALA A 114 -1.60 3.97 11.29
N LEU A 115 -0.73 3.54 12.20
CA LEU A 115 -0.34 4.35 13.37
C LEU A 115 0.45 5.60 12.96
N THR A 116 1.41 5.48 12.03
CA THR A 116 2.17 6.66 11.56
C THR A 116 1.30 7.68 10.84
N ILE A 117 0.30 7.22 10.06
CA ILE A 117 -0.71 8.10 9.44
C ILE A 117 -1.56 8.79 10.51
N LYS A 118 -1.97 8.07 11.55
CA LYS A 118 -2.72 8.64 12.68
C LYS A 118 -1.90 9.71 13.42
N ASP A 119 -0.61 9.47 13.63
CA ASP A 119 0.29 10.44 14.25
C ASP A 119 0.48 11.70 13.38
N ALA A 120 0.52 11.54 12.05
CA ALA A 120 0.49 12.67 11.12
C ALA A 120 -0.82 13.47 11.25
N ALA A 121 -1.98 12.79 11.27
CA ALA A 121 -3.27 13.45 11.48
C ALA A 121 -3.32 14.24 12.79
N GLY A 122 -2.81 13.65 13.88
CA GLY A 122 -2.75 14.31 15.20
C GLY A 122 -1.84 15.53 15.25
N ALA A 123 -0.84 15.62 14.37
CA ALA A 123 0.08 16.76 14.28
C ALA A 123 -0.44 17.89 13.37
N ALA A 124 -1.41 17.62 12.50
CA ALA A 124 -1.86 18.55 11.45
C ALA A 124 -2.41 19.88 12.01
N ASP A 125 -3.25 19.83 13.06
CA ASP A 125 -3.85 21.04 13.65
C ASP A 125 -2.81 21.93 14.34
N LYS A 126 -1.81 21.32 14.97
CA LYS A 126 -0.68 22.04 15.58
C LYS A 126 0.18 22.70 14.51
N ALA A 127 0.50 21.98 13.44
CA ALA A 127 1.23 22.53 12.30
C ALA A 127 0.47 23.70 11.65
N LEU A 128 -0.85 23.59 11.48
CA LEU A 128 -1.68 24.67 10.94
C LEU A 128 -1.69 25.90 11.85
N SER A 129 -1.85 25.69 13.16
CA SER A 129 -1.80 26.77 14.16
C SER A 129 -0.44 27.47 14.16
N ALA A 130 0.65 26.70 14.18
CA ALA A 130 2.01 27.22 14.15
C ALA A 130 2.33 27.95 12.83
N SER A 131 1.80 27.46 11.70
CA SER A 131 1.90 28.11 10.40
C SER A 131 1.24 29.50 10.41
N LYS A 132 0.02 29.61 10.96
CA LYS A 132 -0.72 30.88 11.02
C LYS A 132 -0.06 31.90 11.95
N ALA A 133 0.61 31.43 13.01
CA ALA A 133 1.31 32.29 13.95
C ALA A 133 2.66 32.83 13.41
N GLN A 134 3.16 32.29 12.28
CA GLN A 134 4.46 32.66 11.76
C GLN A 134 4.42 34.01 11.03
N LYS A 135 5.18 34.99 11.54
CA LYS A 135 5.29 36.33 10.96
C LYS A 135 6.53 36.53 10.09
N ASN A 136 7.54 35.66 10.21
CA ASN A 136 8.76 35.75 9.40
C ASN A 136 8.49 35.28 7.96
N PRO A 137 8.68 36.12 6.93
CA PRO A 137 8.32 35.79 5.55
C PRO A 137 9.17 34.65 4.96
N MET A 138 10.44 34.54 5.35
CA MET A 138 11.31 33.45 4.92
C MET A 138 10.87 32.11 5.52
N LYS A 139 10.49 32.08 6.80
CA LYS A 139 9.91 30.87 7.42
C LYS A 139 8.55 30.54 6.80
N ALA A 140 7.69 31.53 6.56
CA ALA A 140 6.39 31.33 5.92
C ALA A 140 6.54 30.69 4.52
N ALA A 141 7.52 31.12 3.72
CA ALA A 141 7.81 30.50 2.42
C ALA A 141 8.22 29.02 2.56
N LYS A 142 9.10 28.70 3.52
CA LYS A 142 9.50 27.30 3.79
C LYS A 142 8.31 26.44 4.24
N ILE A 143 7.46 26.98 5.12
CA ILE A 143 6.24 26.32 5.59
C ILE A 143 5.30 26.06 4.41
N ALA A 144 5.08 27.03 3.53
CA ALA A 144 4.23 26.85 2.36
C ALA A 144 4.73 25.72 1.45
N THR A 145 6.04 25.64 1.20
CA THR A 145 6.64 24.52 0.45
C THR A 145 6.44 23.18 1.17
N ALA A 146 6.71 23.12 2.48
CA ALA A 146 6.60 21.88 3.24
C ALA A 146 5.16 21.39 3.37
N LEU A 147 4.20 22.29 3.61
CA LEU A 147 2.78 21.97 3.64
C LEU A 147 2.24 21.63 2.24
N GLY A 148 2.80 22.22 1.17
CA GLY A 148 2.52 21.82 -0.20
C GLY A 148 2.81 20.34 -0.45
N PHE A 149 3.98 19.85 -0.02
CA PHE A 149 4.28 18.42 -0.04
C PHE A 149 3.22 17.59 0.70
N THR A 150 2.84 17.98 1.93
CA THR A 150 1.83 17.21 2.70
C THR A 150 0.47 17.21 2.03
N LYS A 151 0.07 18.32 1.39
CA LYS A 151 -1.19 18.43 0.65
C LYS A 151 -1.26 17.45 -0.52
N ASP A 152 -0.13 17.23 -1.20
CA ASP A 152 -0.06 16.33 -2.34
C ASP A 152 0.12 14.86 -1.92
N ALA A 153 0.95 14.60 -0.91
CA ALA A 153 1.30 13.24 -0.48
C ALA A 153 0.23 12.59 0.42
N TYR A 154 -0.34 13.34 1.36
CA TYR A 154 -1.20 12.78 2.40
C TYR A 154 -2.48 12.11 1.86
N PRO A 155 -3.22 12.68 0.87
CA PRO A 155 -4.39 12.00 0.31
C PRO A 155 -4.03 10.67 -0.37
N ILE A 156 -2.92 10.63 -1.11
CA ILE A 156 -2.44 9.43 -1.79
C ILE A 156 -2.06 8.36 -0.78
N LEU A 157 -1.39 8.76 0.30
CA LEU A 157 -0.99 7.90 1.41
C LEU A 157 -2.20 7.27 2.11
N VAL A 158 -3.24 8.05 2.40
CA VAL A 158 -4.47 7.52 3.03
C VAL A 158 -5.19 6.54 2.11
N GLU A 159 -5.31 6.87 0.83
CA GLU A 159 -5.93 5.98 -0.17
C GLU A 159 -5.15 4.67 -0.31
N GLU A 160 -3.83 4.74 -0.41
CA GLU A 160 -2.99 3.56 -0.55
C GLU A 160 -3.00 2.69 0.71
N SER A 161 -2.95 3.28 1.90
CA SER A 161 -3.02 2.53 3.15
C SER A 161 -4.34 1.77 3.31
N ALA A 162 -5.45 2.36 2.90
CA ALA A 162 -6.75 1.69 2.87
C ALA A 162 -6.77 0.53 1.87
N ALA A 163 -6.20 0.74 0.67
CA ALA A 163 -6.08 -0.31 -0.34
C ALA A 163 -5.22 -1.48 0.13
N GLN A 164 -4.06 -1.21 0.74
CA GLN A 164 -3.18 -2.22 1.32
C GLN A 164 -3.86 -3.03 2.43
N THR A 165 -4.63 -2.36 3.29
CA THR A 165 -5.37 -3.02 4.38
C THR A 165 -6.42 -3.98 3.82
N LYS A 166 -7.19 -3.55 2.82
CA LYS A 166 -8.18 -4.40 2.14
C LYS A 166 -7.50 -5.60 1.48
N ALA A 167 -6.42 -5.35 0.76
CA ALA A 167 -5.62 -6.33 0.03
C ALA A 167 -5.05 -7.44 0.92
N ILE A 168 -4.37 -7.06 2.01
CA ILE A 168 -3.73 -8.06 2.87
C ILE A 168 -4.78 -8.93 3.59
N ALA A 169 -5.90 -8.35 4.01
CA ALA A 169 -7.00 -9.08 4.63
C ALA A 169 -7.58 -10.13 3.66
N ALA A 170 -7.83 -9.71 2.42
CA ALA A 170 -8.24 -10.55 1.31
C ALA A 170 -7.28 -11.73 1.09
N MET A 171 -5.98 -11.46 0.99
CA MET A 171 -4.96 -12.49 0.75
C MET A 171 -4.84 -13.47 1.92
N ILE A 172 -4.94 -13.00 3.16
CA ILE A 172 -4.95 -13.84 4.37
C ILE A 172 -6.14 -14.80 4.34
N GLU A 173 -7.35 -14.31 4.05
CA GLU A 173 -8.54 -15.15 4.00
C GLU A 173 -8.46 -16.20 2.88
N THR A 174 -7.95 -15.83 1.71
CA THR A 174 -7.69 -16.78 0.62
C THR A 174 -6.67 -17.86 1.04
N ALA A 175 -5.57 -17.47 1.70
CA ALA A 175 -4.55 -18.43 2.15
C ALA A 175 -5.09 -19.40 3.21
N LYS A 176 -5.92 -18.93 4.16
CA LYS A 176 -6.57 -19.78 5.16
C LYS A 176 -7.55 -20.77 4.55
N THR A 177 -8.37 -20.33 3.59
CA THR A 177 -9.40 -21.16 2.96
C THR A 177 -8.82 -22.19 1.98
N ALA A 178 -7.68 -21.89 1.36
CA ALA A 178 -7.00 -22.79 0.43
C ALA A 178 -6.32 -24.02 1.09
N LYS A 179 -6.36 -24.15 2.42
CA LYS A 179 -5.67 -25.21 3.20
C LYS A 179 -4.17 -25.36 2.91
N ASN A 180 -3.52 -24.38 2.26
CA ASN A 180 -2.12 -24.41 1.83
C ASN A 180 -1.60 -25.83 1.51
N LEU A 181 -2.36 -26.57 0.70
CA LEU A 181 -1.94 -27.86 0.14
C LEU A 181 -0.68 -27.66 -0.72
#